data_AF-A0A2S4V9X3-F1
#
_entry.id   AF-A0A2S4V9X3-F1
#
_cell.length_a   1.000
_cell.length_b   1.000
_cell.length_c   1.000
_cell.angle_alpha   90.00
_cell.angle_beta   90.00
_cell.angle_gamma   90.00
#
_symmetry.space_group_name_H-M   'P 1'
#
loop_
_entity.id
_entity.type
_entity.pdbx_description
1 polymer ?
#
loop_
_entity_poly.entity_id
_entity_poly.type
_entity_poly.pdbx_seq_one_letter_code
_entity_poly.pdbx_strand_id
1 'polypeptide(L)'
;MLQLRRQRRRTRTTADIRHMQELPNTLVILEEEIENIVQELGSDAFRNLPGATETKSLIKIKISKSKLYEAKVGVCEVQRKWDQRGSGTRMQARFKKLMNSKTKLLKNKWNSYNKKAQDYNLNYENSIQIMVPDLDEVKAMTLQDPFWNLGSITHPNEPWATDSNVQKGIEAHLLVSHCQDELHRISREARQAVRWAVKKASTLDRMLRLLGNGGLLLLVGFHKVWYCD
;
A
#
# COMPACT_ATOMS: atom_id res chain seq x y z
N MET A 1 0.35 -17.45 26.94
CA MET A 1 1.48 -17.32 26.00
C MET A 1 1.44 -16.07 25.12
N LEU A 2 0.48 -15.89 24.20
CA LEU A 2 0.44 -14.71 23.31
C LEU A 2 -0.12 -13.42 23.94
N GLN A 3 -0.88 -13.52 25.04
CA GLN A 3 -1.55 -12.37 25.66
C GLN A 3 -0.58 -11.49 26.48
N LEU A 4 0.34 -12.11 27.23
CA LEU A 4 1.42 -11.40 27.97
C LEU A 4 2.41 -10.67 27.04
N ARG A 5 2.53 -11.14 25.78
CA ARG A 5 3.42 -10.57 24.74
C ARG A 5 2.93 -9.25 24.16
N ARG A 6 1.65 -8.88 24.33
CA ARG A 6 1.08 -7.62 23.79
C ARG A 6 1.05 -6.47 24.80
N GLN A 7 1.25 -6.72 26.09
CA GLN A 7 1.27 -5.67 27.09
C GLN A 7 2.59 -4.89 27.05
N ARG A 8 2.50 -3.56 26.97
CA ARG A 8 3.67 -2.69 27.10
C ARG A 8 4.32 -2.94 28.47
N ARG A 9 5.66 -2.93 28.53
CA ARG A 9 6.44 -3.21 29.75
C ARG A 9 5.96 -2.42 30.99
N ARG A 10 5.40 -1.22 30.79
CA ARG A 10 4.88 -0.33 31.84
C ARG A 10 3.56 -0.76 32.50
N THR A 11 2.86 -1.76 31.97
CA THR A 11 1.54 -2.21 32.46
C THR A 11 1.52 -3.66 32.94
N ARG A 12 2.68 -4.22 33.30
CA ARG A 12 2.79 -5.61 33.76
C ARG A 12 2.55 -5.72 35.26
N THR A 13 1.86 -6.79 35.66
CA THR A 13 1.51 -7.11 37.05
C THR A 13 2.61 -7.99 37.67
N THR A 14 2.70 -8.06 38.99
CA THR A 14 3.69 -8.89 39.70
C THR A 14 3.60 -10.39 39.37
N ALA A 15 2.42 -10.90 39.03
CA ALA A 15 2.22 -12.26 38.54
C ALA A 15 2.82 -12.50 37.14
N ASP A 16 2.75 -11.50 36.25
CA ASP A 16 3.33 -11.57 34.90
C ASP A 16 4.86 -11.65 34.96
N ILE A 17 5.46 -10.97 35.96
CA ILE A 17 6.90 -10.99 36.21
C ILE A 17 7.35 -12.38 36.66
N ARG A 18 6.60 -13.04 37.57
CA ARG A 18 6.90 -14.42 38.00
C ARG A 18 6.83 -15.42 36.85
N HIS A 19 5.82 -15.31 35.98
CA HIS A 19 5.69 -16.15 34.79
C HIS A 19 6.81 -15.89 33.75
N MET A 20 7.46 -14.71 33.76
CA MET A 20 8.65 -14.47 32.94
C MET A 20 9.92 -15.08 33.54
N GLN A 21 10.01 -15.22 34.86
CA GLN A 21 11.13 -15.88 35.54
C GLN A 21 11.20 -17.39 35.28
N GLU A 22 10.10 -17.99 34.81
CA GLU A 22 10.02 -19.41 34.42
C GLU A 22 10.35 -19.65 32.92
N LEU A 23 10.76 -18.60 32.19
CA LEU A 23 11.11 -18.74 30.77
C LEU A 23 12.44 -19.49 30.57
N PRO A 24 12.60 -20.26 29.48
CA PRO A 24 13.85 -20.95 29.18
C PRO A 24 15.01 -19.95 29.17
N ASN A 25 16.13 -20.26 29.85
CA ASN A 25 17.30 -19.39 30.01
C ASN A 25 17.78 -18.73 28.71
N THR A 26 17.63 -19.42 27.56
CA THR A 26 18.00 -18.88 26.24
C THR A 26 17.21 -17.63 25.86
N LEU A 27 15.94 -17.52 26.26
CA LEU A 27 15.12 -16.35 25.97
C LEU A 27 15.51 -15.14 26.82
N VAL A 28 15.84 -15.38 28.10
CA VAL A 28 16.30 -14.33 29.02
C VAL A 28 17.62 -13.74 28.53
N ILE A 29 18.56 -14.59 28.11
CA ILE A 29 19.85 -14.15 27.52
C ILE A 29 19.64 -13.32 26.25
N LEU A 30 18.73 -13.74 25.36
CA LEU A 30 18.43 -12.99 24.14
C LEU A 30 17.78 -11.63 24.44
N GLU A 31 16.89 -11.56 25.45
CA GLU A 31 16.29 -10.29 25.86
C GLU A 31 17.31 -9.32 26.47
N GLU A 32 18.26 -9.83 27.24
CA GLU A 32 19.38 -9.05 27.80
C GLU A 32 20.32 -8.54 26.71
N GLU A 33 20.67 -9.39 25.73
CA GLU A 33 21.50 -9.00 24.60
C GLU A 33 20.84 -7.93 23.73
N ILE A 34 19.52 -8.07 23.49
CA ILE A 34 18.73 -7.03 22.80
C ILE A 34 18.76 -5.73 23.59
N GLU A 35 18.65 -5.77 24.93
CA GLU A 35 18.71 -4.58 25.76
C GLU A 35 20.07 -3.90 25.72
N ASN A 36 21.16 -4.66 25.78
CA ASN A 36 22.52 -4.14 25.65
C ASN A 36 22.72 -3.45 24.30
N ILE A 37 22.31 -4.09 23.21
CA ILE A 37 22.38 -3.49 21.86
C ILE A 37 21.51 -2.22 21.78
N VAL A 38 20.32 -2.21 22.37
CA VAL A 38 19.44 -1.02 22.38
C VAL A 38 20.07 0.13 23.18
N GLN A 39 20.72 -0.15 24.31
CA GLN A 39 21.42 0.87 25.09
C GLN A 39 22.65 1.39 24.35
N GLU A 40 23.41 0.51 23.71
CA GLU A 40 24.57 0.88 22.91
C GLU A 40 24.18 1.77 21.72
N LEU A 41 23.17 1.36 20.95
CA LEU A 41 22.59 2.15 19.84
C LEU A 41 21.95 3.45 20.34
N GLY A 42 21.47 3.47 21.58
CA GLY A 42 20.88 4.62 22.24
C GLY A 42 21.89 5.54 22.93
N SER A 43 23.17 5.17 22.97
CA SER A 43 24.20 5.91 23.71
C SER A 43 24.53 7.26 23.07
N ASP A 44 25.13 8.15 23.85
CA ASP A 44 25.49 9.49 23.38
C ASP A 44 26.55 9.45 22.28
N ALA A 45 27.31 8.35 22.16
CA ALA A 45 28.23 8.10 21.05
C ALA A 45 27.51 8.06 19.69
N PHE A 46 26.33 7.41 19.61
CA PHE A 46 25.53 7.37 18.38
C PHE A 46 24.67 8.63 18.19
N ARG A 47 24.28 9.30 19.27
CA ARG A 47 23.49 10.55 19.18
C ARG A 47 24.28 11.75 18.70
N ASN A 48 25.58 11.80 19.03
CA ASN A 48 26.47 12.92 18.73
C ASN A 48 27.46 12.62 17.59
N LEU A 49 27.19 11.60 16.76
CA LEU A 49 27.94 11.37 15.54
C LEU A 49 27.93 12.65 14.66
N PRO A 50 29.09 13.09 14.13
CA PRO A 50 29.13 14.19 13.17
C PRO A 50 28.17 13.91 12.01
N GLY A 51 27.23 14.81 11.73
CA GLY A 51 26.20 14.62 10.71
C GLY A 51 24.94 13.84 11.15
N ALA A 52 24.85 13.37 12.40
CA ALA A 52 23.65 12.69 12.92
C ALA A 52 22.40 13.60 12.92
N THR A 53 22.59 14.90 13.11
CA THR A 53 21.50 15.89 13.08
C THR A 53 21.00 16.14 11.65
N GLU A 54 21.92 16.19 10.70
CA GLU A 54 21.63 16.35 9.28
C GLU A 54 20.91 15.12 8.72
N THR A 55 21.48 13.94 8.93
CA THR A 55 20.88 12.65 8.52
C THR A 55 19.49 12.46 9.14
N LYS A 56 19.31 12.79 10.42
CA LYS A 56 17.98 12.79 11.08
C LYS A 56 17.00 13.74 10.40
N SER A 57 17.45 14.91 9.95
CA SER A 57 16.63 15.88 9.23
C SER A 57 16.26 15.38 7.84
N LEU A 58 17.21 14.81 7.10
CA LEU A 58 16.98 14.15 5.80
C LEU A 58 15.98 12.99 5.92
N ILE A 59 16.09 12.16 6.96
CA ILE A 59 15.14 11.07 7.24
C ILE A 59 13.72 11.63 7.47
N LYS A 60 13.59 12.71 8.26
CA LYS A 60 12.29 13.36 8.48
C LYS A 60 11.71 13.93 7.18
N ILE A 61 12.54 14.53 6.33
CA ILE A 61 12.14 15.03 5.01
C ILE A 61 11.65 13.86 4.15
N LYS A 62 12.43 12.78 4.03
CA LYS A 62 12.07 11.54 3.32
C LYS A 62 10.70 11.01 3.73
N ILE A 63 10.45 10.88 5.03
CA ILE A 63 9.16 10.42 5.55
C ILE A 63 8.04 11.40 5.18
N SER A 64 8.27 12.71 5.32
CA SER A 64 7.26 13.71 4.97
C SER A 64 6.94 13.77 3.47
N LYS A 65 7.95 13.58 2.61
CA LYS A 65 7.83 13.53 1.16
C LYS A 65 7.05 12.30 0.70
N SER A 66 7.32 11.13 1.28
CA SER A 66 6.52 9.92 1.06
C SER A 66 5.05 10.12 1.45
N LYS A 67 4.77 10.74 2.61
CA LYS A 67 3.41 11.10 3.02
C LYS A 67 2.74 12.12 2.09
N LEU A 68 3.51 13.02 1.49
CA LEU A 68 3.02 13.97 0.50
C LEU A 68 2.63 13.24 -0.79
N TYR A 69 3.46 12.31 -1.27
CA TYR A 69 3.16 11.46 -2.42
C TYR A 69 1.88 10.65 -2.22
N GLU A 70 1.72 9.98 -1.08
CA GLU A 70 0.49 9.25 -0.75
C GLU A 70 -0.76 10.14 -0.79
N ALA A 71 -0.65 11.37 -0.29
CA ALA A 71 -1.74 12.34 -0.34
C ALA A 71 -2.07 12.76 -1.78
N LYS A 72 -1.05 12.94 -2.63
CA LYS A 72 -1.20 13.27 -4.05
C LYS A 72 -1.88 12.13 -4.82
N VAL A 73 -1.43 10.89 -4.64
CA VAL A 73 -2.09 9.69 -5.19
C VAL A 73 -3.56 9.66 -4.76
N GLY A 74 -3.84 9.99 -3.49
CA GLY A 74 -5.19 10.06 -2.97
C GLY A 74 -6.10 11.09 -3.67
N VAL A 75 -5.55 12.21 -4.15
CA VAL A 75 -6.29 13.19 -4.96
C VAL A 75 -6.49 12.67 -6.38
N CYS A 76 -5.43 12.15 -7.02
CA CYS A 76 -5.49 11.60 -8.38
C CYS A 76 -6.50 10.45 -8.50
N GLU A 77 -6.57 9.55 -7.52
CA GLU A 77 -7.53 8.44 -7.53
C GLU A 77 -8.99 8.92 -7.44
N VAL A 78 -9.25 9.97 -6.67
CA VAL A 78 -10.61 10.54 -6.58
C VAL A 78 -10.97 11.27 -7.86
N GLN A 79 -10.03 11.98 -8.47
CA GLN A 79 -10.22 12.64 -9.77
C GLN A 79 -10.57 11.60 -10.84
N ARG A 80 -9.78 10.53 -10.94
CA ARG A 80 -10.02 9.42 -11.87
C ARG A 80 -11.40 8.77 -11.70
N LYS A 81 -11.88 8.63 -10.46
CA LYS A 81 -13.23 8.09 -10.18
C LYS A 81 -14.34 9.07 -10.52
N TRP A 82 -14.09 10.37 -10.34
CA TRP A 82 -15.03 11.41 -10.71
C TRP A 82 -15.22 11.48 -12.23
N ASP A 83 -14.14 11.39 -12.98
CA ASP A 83 -14.15 11.52 -14.44
C ASP A 83 -14.81 10.31 -15.14
N GLN A 84 -15.08 9.22 -14.40
CA GLN A 84 -15.87 8.10 -14.89
C GLN A 84 -17.34 8.50 -15.10
N ARG A 85 -17.80 8.41 -16.35
CA ARG A 85 -19.19 8.71 -16.73
C ARG A 85 -20.18 7.76 -16.03
N GLY A 86 -21.39 8.25 -15.78
CA GLY A 86 -22.51 7.43 -15.27
C GLY A 86 -22.76 7.51 -13.75
N SER A 87 -22.06 8.39 -13.03
CA SER A 87 -22.30 8.62 -11.60
C SER A 87 -23.50 9.56 -11.38
N GLY A 88 -24.58 9.03 -10.80
CA GLY A 88 -25.75 9.84 -10.42
C GLY A 88 -25.45 10.94 -9.40
N THR A 89 -26.34 11.94 -9.26
CA THR A 89 -26.14 13.17 -8.47
C THR A 89 -25.66 12.93 -7.03
N ARG A 90 -26.17 11.88 -6.36
CA ARG A 90 -25.75 11.51 -5.00
C ARG A 90 -24.29 11.07 -4.92
N MET A 91 -23.81 10.40 -5.96
CA MET A 91 -22.41 9.95 -6.05
C MET A 91 -21.48 11.13 -6.32
N GLN A 92 -21.88 12.06 -7.20
CA GLN A 92 -21.12 13.29 -7.48
C GLN A 92 -20.95 14.15 -6.21
N ALA A 93 -22.00 14.32 -5.41
CA ALA A 93 -21.90 15.04 -4.13
C ALA A 93 -20.93 14.36 -3.15
N ARG A 94 -20.90 13.02 -3.12
CA ARG A 94 -19.94 12.25 -2.31
C ARG A 94 -18.51 12.44 -2.80
N PHE A 95 -18.26 12.38 -4.11
CA PHE A 95 -16.95 12.65 -4.67
C PHE A 95 -16.50 14.09 -4.41
N LYS A 96 -17.39 15.08 -4.48
CA LYS A 96 -17.10 16.48 -4.08
C LYS A 96 -16.59 16.58 -2.65
N LYS A 97 -17.31 15.98 -1.70
CA LYS A 97 -16.89 15.96 -0.29
C LYS A 97 -15.55 15.26 -0.10
N LEU A 98 -15.37 14.11 -0.77
CA LEU A 98 -14.14 13.34 -0.68
C LEU A 98 -12.94 14.09 -1.29
N MET A 99 -13.13 14.72 -2.44
CA MET A 99 -12.12 15.53 -3.13
C MET A 99 -11.66 16.67 -2.22
N ASN A 100 -12.59 17.44 -1.64
CA ASN A 100 -12.26 18.52 -0.72
C ASN A 100 -11.42 18.03 0.47
N SER A 101 -11.76 16.87 1.03
CA SER A 101 -11.00 16.24 2.12
C SER A 101 -9.58 15.84 1.69
N LYS A 102 -9.44 15.22 0.50
CA LYS A 102 -8.14 14.82 -0.05
C LYS A 102 -7.27 16.01 -0.42
N THR A 103 -7.83 17.04 -1.04
CA THR A 103 -7.12 18.29 -1.36
C THR A 103 -6.66 19.01 -0.09
N LYS A 104 -7.47 19.03 0.97
CA LYS A 104 -7.07 19.56 2.28
C LYS A 104 -5.92 18.75 2.90
N LEU A 105 -5.99 17.42 2.82
CA LEU A 105 -4.92 16.54 3.29
C LEU A 105 -3.61 16.80 2.52
N LEU A 106 -3.68 16.94 1.19
CA LEU A 106 -2.53 17.26 0.34
C LEU A 106 -1.87 18.57 0.80
N LYS A 107 -2.65 19.65 0.97
CA LYS A 107 -2.14 20.94 1.48
C LYS A 107 -1.45 20.80 2.84
N ASN A 108 -2.05 20.05 3.77
CA ASN A 108 -1.45 19.82 5.09
C ASN A 108 -0.13 19.05 5.03
N LYS A 109 -0.04 18.04 4.16
CA LYS A 109 1.20 17.27 3.97
C LYS A 109 2.26 18.11 3.26
N TRP A 110 1.87 18.93 2.28
CA TRP A 110 2.76 19.85 1.60
C TRP A 110 3.36 20.85 2.60
N ASN A 111 2.54 21.53 3.40
CA ASN A 111 3.03 22.42 4.48
C ASN A 111 4.07 21.73 5.38
N SER A 112 3.81 20.47 5.75
CA SER A 112 4.69 19.70 6.63
C SER A 112 6.02 19.33 5.97
N TYR A 113 6.01 19.02 4.67
CA TYR A 113 7.22 18.78 3.87
C TYR A 113 7.98 20.08 3.66
N ASN A 114 7.29 21.11 3.14
CA ASN A 114 7.84 22.40 2.79
C ASN A 114 8.60 23.03 3.95
N LYS A 115 7.96 23.06 5.13
CA LYS A 115 8.61 23.56 6.35
C LYS A 115 9.90 22.80 6.67
N LYS A 116 9.91 21.47 6.59
CA LYS A 116 11.12 20.68 6.89
C LYS A 116 12.21 20.89 5.86
N ALA A 117 11.85 21.01 4.58
CA ALA A 117 12.79 21.24 3.50
C ALA A 117 13.42 22.64 3.63
N GLN A 118 12.62 23.66 3.92
CA GLN A 118 13.10 25.02 4.22
C GLN A 118 13.99 25.05 5.47
N ASP A 119 13.53 24.46 6.58
CA ASP A 119 14.31 24.38 7.82
C ASP A 119 15.66 23.67 7.56
N TYR A 120 15.70 22.65 6.73
CA TYR A 120 16.94 21.97 6.36
C TYR A 120 17.85 22.84 5.51
N ASN A 121 17.35 23.43 4.43
CA ASN A 121 18.16 24.27 3.54
C ASN A 121 18.76 25.49 4.28
N LEU A 122 18.05 26.04 5.27
CA LEU A 122 18.53 27.12 6.13
C LEU A 122 19.63 26.69 7.12
N ASN A 123 19.56 25.46 7.63
CA ASN A 123 20.52 24.96 8.62
C ASN A 123 21.76 24.30 8.00
N TYR A 124 21.70 23.92 6.72
CA TYR A 124 22.72 23.13 6.03
C TYR A 124 23.04 23.70 4.63
N GLU A 125 23.51 24.95 4.57
CA GLU A 125 23.76 25.67 3.30
C GLU A 125 24.80 24.98 2.39
N ASN A 126 25.79 24.30 2.97
CA ASN A 126 26.86 23.61 2.23
C ASN A 126 26.48 22.17 1.78
N SER A 127 25.26 21.72 2.07
CA SER A 127 24.79 20.37 1.76
C SER A 127 23.90 20.33 0.50
N ILE A 128 23.38 19.14 0.17
CA ILE A 128 22.47 18.93 -0.96
C ILE A 128 21.20 19.76 -0.76
N GLN A 129 20.94 20.70 -1.66
CA GLN A 129 19.75 21.54 -1.60
C GLN A 129 18.49 20.73 -1.90
N ILE A 130 17.52 20.78 -0.98
CA ILE A 130 16.25 20.07 -1.11
C ILE A 130 15.26 20.95 -1.88
N MET A 131 14.61 20.40 -2.90
CA MET A 131 13.60 21.12 -3.68
C MET A 131 12.39 21.51 -2.83
N VAL A 132 11.98 22.76 -2.92
CA VAL A 132 10.88 23.38 -2.17
C VAL A 132 9.82 23.91 -3.16
N PRO A 133 9.03 23.02 -3.81
CA PRO A 133 8.05 23.45 -4.79
C PRO A 133 6.85 24.12 -4.13
N ASP A 134 6.24 25.08 -4.83
CA ASP A 134 4.99 25.69 -4.37
C ASP A 134 3.84 24.67 -4.39
N LEU A 135 2.79 24.95 -3.62
CA LEU A 135 1.61 24.10 -3.55
C LEU A 135 0.97 23.90 -4.93
N ASP A 136 0.92 24.94 -5.77
CA ASP A 136 0.30 24.83 -7.09
C ASP A 136 1.17 24.04 -8.06
N GLU A 137 2.49 24.11 -7.94
CA GLU A 137 3.41 23.23 -8.68
C GLU A 137 3.16 21.76 -8.30
N VAL A 138 3.07 21.43 -7.01
CA VAL A 138 2.77 20.07 -6.54
C VAL A 138 1.40 19.57 -7.04
N LYS A 139 0.42 20.45 -7.16
CA LYS A 139 -0.88 20.10 -7.75
C LYS A 139 -0.77 19.80 -9.24
N ALA A 140 0.09 20.51 -9.98
CA ALA A 140 0.31 20.30 -11.41
C ALA A 140 1.19 19.08 -11.71
N MET A 141 2.13 18.72 -10.82
CA MET A 141 3.04 17.57 -10.99
C MET A 141 2.28 16.27 -11.25
N THR A 142 2.78 15.48 -12.19
CA THR A 142 2.30 14.10 -12.40
C THR A 142 2.82 13.18 -11.31
N LEU A 143 2.30 11.95 -11.22
CA LEU A 143 2.81 10.96 -10.26
C LEU A 143 4.22 10.46 -10.61
N GLN A 144 4.62 10.61 -11.88
CA GLN A 144 5.93 10.18 -12.39
C GLN A 144 6.98 11.30 -12.38
N ASP A 145 6.63 12.46 -11.81
CA ASP A 145 7.54 13.60 -11.75
C ASP A 145 8.83 13.23 -10.98
N PRO A 146 10.03 13.59 -11.49
CA PRO A 146 11.29 13.33 -10.81
C PRO A 146 11.36 13.89 -9.39
N PHE A 147 10.56 14.92 -9.08
CA PHE A 147 10.40 15.40 -7.72
C PHE A 147 10.09 14.26 -6.75
N TRP A 148 9.31 13.25 -7.11
CA TRP A 148 8.94 12.17 -6.19
C TRP A 148 10.10 11.19 -5.90
N ASN A 149 11.19 11.26 -6.66
CA ASN A 149 12.36 10.43 -6.43
C ASN A 149 13.12 10.90 -5.18
N LEU A 150 13.56 9.93 -4.37
CA LEU A 150 14.34 10.17 -3.16
C LEU A 150 15.82 9.76 -3.30
N GLY A 151 16.18 9.09 -4.39
CA GLY A 151 17.52 8.53 -4.61
C GLY A 151 18.63 9.57 -4.48
N SER A 152 18.42 10.75 -5.08
CA SER A 152 19.35 11.89 -5.02
C SER A 152 19.62 12.42 -3.61
N ILE A 153 18.70 12.19 -2.67
CA ILE A 153 18.83 12.64 -1.27
C ILE A 153 19.55 11.59 -0.43
N THR A 154 19.33 10.31 -0.70
CA THR A 154 19.80 9.21 0.14
C THR A 154 21.12 8.60 -0.31
N HIS A 155 21.41 8.65 -1.61
CA HIS A 155 22.53 7.94 -2.23
C HIS A 155 23.09 8.77 -3.40
N PRO A 156 23.62 9.97 -3.14
CA PRO A 156 24.00 10.92 -4.18
C PRO A 156 25.12 10.44 -5.10
N ASN A 157 25.92 9.45 -4.67
CA ASN A 157 27.07 8.95 -5.43
C ASN A 157 26.81 7.56 -6.03
N GLU A 158 25.67 6.94 -5.75
CA GLU A 158 25.40 5.59 -6.22
C GLU A 158 24.99 5.61 -7.70
N PRO A 159 25.50 4.68 -8.54
CA PRO A 159 25.20 4.66 -9.96
C PRO A 159 23.70 4.56 -10.28
N TRP A 160 22.93 3.83 -9.48
CA TRP A 160 21.48 3.72 -9.66
C TRP A 160 20.73 5.02 -9.35
N ALA A 161 21.35 5.98 -8.66
CA ALA A 161 20.77 7.29 -8.33
C ALA A 161 21.19 8.39 -9.30
N THR A 162 22.34 8.27 -9.97
CA THR A 162 22.92 9.31 -10.84
C THR A 162 23.09 8.91 -12.31
N ASP A 163 23.46 7.67 -12.60
CA ASP A 163 23.74 7.20 -13.96
C ASP A 163 22.44 6.81 -14.69
N SER A 164 22.15 7.54 -15.76
CA SER A 164 20.98 7.31 -16.61
C SER A 164 20.95 5.90 -17.23
N ASN A 165 22.10 5.34 -17.59
CA ASN A 165 22.15 4.00 -18.19
C ASN A 165 21.81 2.92 -17.17
N VAL A 166 22.32 3.04 -15.93
CA VAL A 166 21.99 2.12 -14.84
C VAL A 166 20.51 2.23 -14.50
N GLN A 167 19.95 3.44 -14.41
CA GLN A 167 18.53 3.66 -14.17
C GLN A 167 17.65 3.03 -15.25
N LYS A 168 17.97 3.27 -16.52
CA LYS A 168 17.24 2.67 -17.66
C LYS A 168 17.36 1.14 -17.68
N GLY A 169 18.52 0.60 -17.32
CA GLY A 169 18.73 -0.85 -17.19
C GLY A 169 17.85 -1.46 -16.10
N ILE A 170 17.81 -0.84 -14.92
CA ILE A 170 16.94 -1.26 -13.81
C ILE A 170 15.46 -1.17 -14.23
N GLU A 171 15.04 -0.07 -14.85
CA GLU A 171 13.67 0.11 -15.33
C GLU A 171 13.29 -0.94 -16.35
N ALA A 172 14.15 -1.20 -17.35
CA ALA A 172 13.91 -2.22 -18.36
C ALA A 172 13.78 -3.62 -17.76
N HIS A 173 14.65 -3.98 -16.81
CA HIS A 173 14.57 -5.26 -16.10
C HIS A 173 13.27 -5.39 -15.30
N LEU A 174 12.89 -4.36 -14.54
CA LEU A 174 11.63 -4.36 -13.78
C LEU A 174 10.42 -4.44 -14.70
N LEU A 175 10.43 -3.74 -15.84
CA LEU A 175 9.36 -3.80 -16.83
C LEU A 175 9.17 -5.24 -17.34
N VAL A 176 10.26 -5.91 -17.71
CA VAL A 176 10.21 -7.31 -18.16
C VAL A 176 9.63 -8.22 -17.07
N SER A 177 10.11 -8.08 -15.82
CA SER A 177 9.58 -8.84 -14.68
C SER A 177 8.09 -8.60 -14.47
N HIS A 178 7.65 -7.34 -14.48
CA HIS A 178 6.23 -6.99 -14.31
C HIS A 178 5.36 -7.54 -15.46
N CYS A 179 5.86 -7.50 -16.70
CA CYS A 179 5.16 -8.10 -17.83
C CYS A 179 4.98 -9.61 -17.67
N GLN A 180 5.99 -10.31 -17.14
CA GLN A 180 5.88 -11.74 -16.84
C GLN A 180 4.85 -12.02 -15.74
N ASP A 181 4.89 -11.26 -14.65
CA ASP A 181 3.91 -11.38 -13.56
C ASP A 181 2.48 -11.12 -14.05
N GLU A 182 2.28 -10.10 -14.88
CA GLU A 182 0.97 -9.77 -15.43
C GLU A 182 0.49 -10.86 -16.40
N LEU A 183 1.38 -11.43 -17.22
CA LEU A 183 1.04 -12.57 -18.08
C LEU A 183 0.63 -13.80 -17.25
N HIS A 184 1.31 -14.07 -16.15
CA HIS A 184 0.92 -15.12 -15.20
C HIS A 184 -0.44 -14.85 -14.57
N ARG A 185 -0.72 -13.60 -14.20
CA ARG A 185 -2.01 -13.18 -13.65
C ARG A 185 -3.14 -13.34 -14.67
N ILE A 186 -2.99 -12.81 -15.88
CA ILE A 186 -3.97 -12.95 -16.97
C ILE A 186 -4.23 -14.43 -17.26
N SER A 187 -3.19 -15.25 -17.32
CA SER A 187 -3.33 -16.70 -17.51
C SER A 187 -4.15 -17.37 -16.42
N ARG A 188 -4.01 -16.95 -15.15
CA ARG A 188 -4.82 -17.45 -14.03
C ARG A 188 -6.27 -17.00 -14.15
N GLU A 189 -6.51 -15.74 -14.46
CA GLU A 189 -7.85 -15.18 -14.63
C GLU A 189 -8.59 -15.85 -15.80
N ALA A 190 -7.92 -16.07 -16.94
CA ALA A 190 -8.47 -16.80 -18.08
C ALA A 190 -8.89 -18.23 -17.71
N ARG A 191 -8.03 -18.98 -16.99
CA ARG A 191 -8.38 -20.32 -16.49
C ARG A 191 -9.57 -20.30 -15.54
N GLN A 192 -9.68 -19.30 -14.66
CA GLN A 192 -10.83 -19.15 -13.77
C GLN A 192 -12.11 -18.85 -14.55
N ALA A 193 -12.05 -17.97 -15.55
CA ALA A 193 -13.18 -17.65 -16.41
C ALA A 193 -13.71 -18.89 -17.14
N VAL A 194 -12.83 -19.71 -17.72
CA VAL A 194 -13.22 -20.98 -18.36
C VAL A 194 -13.87 -21.94 -17.37
N ARG A 195 -13.30 -22.11 -16.18
CA ARG A 195 -13.90 -22.95 -15.12
C ARG A 195 -15.29 -22.48 -14.74
N TRP A 196 -15.49 -21.16 -14.63
CA TRP A 196 -16.81 -20.58 -14.36
C TRP A 196 -17.78 -20.83 -15.51
N ALA A 197 -17.34 -20.69 -16.76
CA ALA A 197 -18.16 -20.97 -17.94
C ALA A 197 -18.64 -22.42 -17.98
N VAL A 198 -17.73 -23.39 -17.77
CA VAL A 198 -18.08 -24.82 -17.69
C VAL A 198 -19.11 -25.07 -16.60
N LYS A 199 -18.87 -24.54 -15.38
CA LYS A 199 -19.82 -24.70 -14.27
C LYS A 199 -21.20 -24.12 -14.59
N LYS A 200 -21.25 -22.96 -15.27
CA LYS A 200 -22.51 -22.34 -15.72
C LYS A 200 -23.21 -23.17 -16.78
N ALA A 201 -22.48 -23.69 -17.76
CA ALA A 201 -23.03 -24.58 -18.78
C ALA A 201 -23.65 -25.84 -18.15
N SER A 202 -22.95 -26.52 -17.24
CA SER A 202 -23.50 -27.67 -16.51
C SER A 202 -24.74 -27.32 -15.68
N THR A 203 -24.79 -26.12 -15.12
CA THR A 203 -25.96 -25.64 -14.37
C THR A 203 -27.17 -25.45 -15.29
N LEU A 204 -26.97 -24.84 -16.46
CA LEU A 204 -28.01 -24.64 -17.47
C LEU A 204 -28.50 -25.98 -18.03
N ASP A 205 -27.61 -26.92 -18.33
CA ASP A 205 -27.97 -28.27 -18.79
C ASP A 205 -28.85 -28.98 -17.76
N ARG A 206 -28.49 -28.88 -16.47
CA ARG A 206 -29.31 -29.43 -15.38
C ARG A 206 -30.70 -28.79 -15.33
N MET A 207 -30.80 -27.47 -15.47
CA MET A 207 -32.07 -26.76 -15.50
C MET A 207 -32.93 -27.18 -16.69
N LEU A 208 -32.32 -27.31 -17.88
CA LEU A 208 -33.00 -27.74 -19.09
C LEU A 208 -33.57 -29.16 -18.95
N ARG A 209 -32.79 -30.10 -18.40
CA ARG A 209 -33.26 -31.47 -18.12
C ARG A 209 -34.44 -31.50 -17.15
N LEU A 210 -34.43 -30.68 -16.10
CA LEU A 210 -35.54 -30.58 -15.16
C LEU A 210 -36.81 -30.07 -15.82
N LEU A 211 -36.70 -29.07 -16.69
CA LEU A 211 -37.83 -28.54 -17.46
C LEU A 211 -38.34 -29.56 -18.50
N GLY A 212 -37.44 -30.28 -19.17
CA GLY A 212 -37.78 -31.33 -20.13
C GLY A 212 -38.49 -32.54 -19.50
N ASN A 213 -38.04 -32.96 -18.31
CA ASN A 213 -38.72 -34.03 -17.55
C ASN A 213 -40.07 -33.58 -16.95
N GLY A 214 -40.23 -32.28 -16.65
CA GLY A 214 -41.52 -31.70 -16.26
C GLY A 214 -42.55 -31.71 -17.40
N GLY A 215 -42.11 -31.60 -18.66
CA GLY A 215 -42.98 -31.72 -19.84
C GLY A 215 -43.48 -33.15 -20.10
N LEU A 216 -42.65 -34.17 -19.81
CA LEU A 216 -43.05 -35.59 -19.91
C LEU A 216 -44.06 -35.99 -18.83
N LEU A 217 -43.97 -35.44 -17.62
CA LEU A 217 -44.97 -35.68 -16.57
C LEU A 217 -46.35 -35.08 -16.91
N LEU A 218 -46.40 -33.98 -17.68
CA LEU A 218 -47.67 -33.42 -18.16
C LEU A 218 -48.26 -34.21 -19.34
N LEU A 219 -47.44 -34.77 -20.23
CA LEU A 219 -47.92 -35.59 -21.36
C LEU A 219 -48.39 -36.99 -20.93
N VAL A 220 -47.74 -37.62 -19.93
CA VAL A 220 -48.18 -38.92 -19.40
C VAL A 220 -49.46 -38.78 -18.55
N GLY A 221 -49.73 -37.61 -17.97
CA GLY A 221 -50.95 -37.31 -17.21
C GLY A 221 -52.21 -37.12 -18.06
N PHE A 222 -52.09 -36.77 -19.34
CA PHE A 222 -53.24 -36.56 -20.23
C PHE A 222 -53.71 -37.82 -20.97
N HIS A 223 -52.87 -38.86 -21.07
CA HIS A 223 -53.23 -40.08 -21.82
C HIS A 223 -54.02 -41.12 -20.99
N LYS A 224 -54.24 -40.88 -19.69
CA LYS A 224 -54.94 -41.81 -18.78
C LYS A 224 -56.40 -41.44 -18.48
N VAL A 225 -56.94 -40.40 -19.13
CA VAL A 225 -58.32 -39.89 -18.87
C VAL A 225 -59.29 -40.19 -20.02
N TRP A 226 -58.86 -40.85 -21.11
CA TRP A 226 -59.69 -41.10 -22.31
C TRP A 226 -59.96 -42.58 -22.62
N TYR A 227 -59.87 -43.49 -21.65
CA TYR A 227 -60.33 -44.88 -21.83
C TYR A 227 -60.86 -45.43 -20.50
N CYS A 228 -62.15 -45.22 -20.27
CA CYS A 228 -63.05 -46.00 -19.41
C CYS A 228 -64.47 -45.50 -19.69
N ASP A 229 -65.06 -45.99 -20.79
CA ASP A 229 -66.50 -46.24 -20.87
C ASP A 229 -66.81 -47.52 -20.07
#